data_AF-A0A847V5Y8-F1
#
_entry.id   AF-A0A847V5Y8-F1
#
_cell.length_a   1.000
_cell.length_b   1.000
_cell.length_c   1.000
_cell.angle_alpha   90.00
_cell.angle_beta   90.00
_cell.angle_gamma   90.00
#
_symmetry.space_group_name_H-M   'P 1'
#
loop_
_entity.id
_entity.type
_entity.pdbx_description
1 polymer ?
#
loop_
_entity_poly.entity_id
_entity_poly.type
_entity_poly.pdbx_seq_one_letter_code
_entity_poly.pdbx_strand_id
1 'polypeptide(L)'
;MRSNESRKLLAATTWAVTVSLLLLCSAGLSLGASLESTDDVKETTAVLKTSPMLKRAELIQRSPAIASLELLNRETAARLVQDAVVAPLWERADQRQGMRVLQHDEMLAEGAVIEPAFAPLGGPARRMVAQNQSWLFMVDELPGAHFAHPVKLVLVDAATGEQQEMETDWWPKVNDVQIFDTETIRTDPKLTTFYKKPAAEVKLSTSYGALGQVGEIKPLINCDVWAVLVCGYNDLPDSFDDDTNGMYSVLKNLGVPDDHIFYVSPHAGHAGVDRPTSRSNVQWAINEVAARSDIKDKVLFLYSSHGNVNFVSCVPGSPDGGSITADEMDNWLDAISCKEMAIIIEACHSGSFIGKYKDGTYAAGENELTGDGETNRVVFTSASTDTSSWPDIDDGSDPNPADTGSESIYGYMMAFSIPSADTNGDGRISFGEAHQYAWDNDVTRILGWNVPQLIESGLNKANVYHQCLQYECYSNLPSPKLTLTGTEDYTASGGEFTRYKLSVTNWNAYPGELFEAAPDLPPCGLNTESSRTWVDIYDASGIRLYGFCALSSPSDLQNLWFAVKKGETPPKGVYVVLKDRRCDEEYTSNQVTTEPKILSIAPLNRTVVQMREPMSVVGKVLV
;
A
#
# COMPACT_ATOMS: atom_id res chain seq x y z
N MET A 1 -48.01 -22.82 48.30
CA MET A 1 -49.44 -22.49 48.45
C MET A 1 -49.91 -21.79 47.18
N ARG A 2 -51.15 -22.01 46.72
CA ARG A 2 -51.88 -21.21 45.69
C ARG A 2 -51.19 -21.04 44.31
N SER A 3 -51.62 -21.75 43.24
CA SER A 3 -52.81 -21.53 42.37
C SER A 3 -52.62 -20.39 41.35
N ASN A 4 -53.03 -20.45 40.07
CA ASN A 4 -53.80 -21.41 39.25
C ASN A 4 -53.37 -21.24 37.76
N GLU A 5 -53.32 -22.25 36.87
CA GLU A 5 -54.42 -23.05 36.25
C GLU A 5 -55.25 -22.32 35.15
N SER A 6 -55.00 -22.74 33.90
CA SER A 6 -55.93 -22.91 32.75
C SER A 6 -56.61 -21.76 31.98
N ARG A 7 -56.43 -21.80 30.64
CA ARG A 7 -57.53 -22.06 29.67
C ARG A 7 -57.02 -22.59 28.31
N LYS A 8 -57.91 -23.22 27.51
CA LYS A 8 -57.65 -23.89 26.21
C LYS A 8 -58.79 -23.64 25.20
N LEU A 9 -58.50 -23.98 23.93
CA LEU A 9 -59.35 -24.70 22.94
C LEU A 9 -60.17 -23.91 21.87
N LEU A 10 -60.31 -24.58 20.69
CA LEU A 10 -61.19 -24.33 19.52
C LEU A 10 -60.82 -23.12 18.62
N ALA A 11 -60.91 -23.16 17.28
CA ALA A 11 -61.18 -24.20 16.26
C ALA A 11 -60.52 -23.74 14.93
N ALA A 12 -59.90 -24.53 14.03
CA ALA A 12 -60.24 -25.80 13.36
C ALA A 12 -61.07 -25.66 12.06
N THR A 13 -60.39 -25.55 10.91
CA THR A 13 -60.77 -25.99 9.53
C THR A 13 -59.45 -26.08 8.73
N THR A 14 -58.93 -27.24 8.31
CA THR A 14 -59.27 -28.01 7.09
C THR A 14 -59.42 -27.20 5.79
N TRP A 15 -58.69 -27.61 4.75
CA TRP A 15 -59.24 -28.25 3.54
C TRP A 15 -58.09 -28.91 2.76
N ALA A 16 -58.35 -30.05 2.10
CA ALA A 16 -57.41 -30.74 1.23
C ALA A 16 -58.17 -31.38 0.07
N VAL A 17 -57.68 -31.24 -1.16
CA VAL A 17 -58.27 -31.85 -2.36
C VAL A 17 -57.16 -32.35 -3.27
N THR A 18 -57.12 -33.66 -3.48
CA THR A 18 -56.38 -34.32 -4.56
C THR A 18 -57.39 -34.92 -5.55
N VAL A 19 -57.30 -34.51 -6.82
CA VAL A 19 -57.89 -35.23 -7.95
C VAL A 19 -56.92 -35.15 -9.12
N SER A 20 -56.82 -36.24 -9.88
CA SER A 20 -55.80 -36.46 -10.91
C SER A 20 -56.37 -36.33 -12.34
N LEU A 21 -55.49 -36.57 -13.32
CA LEU A 21 -55.69 -37.51 -14.45
C LEU A 21 -55.89 -36.96 -15.88
N LEU A 22 -54.93 -37.38 -16.73
CA LEU A 22 -55.07 -37.92 -18.11
C LEU A 22 -55.08 -37.02 -19.38
N LEU A 23 -54.45 -37.60 -20.42
CA LEU A 23 -54.53 -37.33 -21.89
C LEU A 23 -53.72 -36.10 -22.40
N LEU A 24 -52.94 -36.17 -23.49
CA LEU A 24 -52.81 -37.18 -24.56
C LEU A 24 -51.37 -37.31 -25.15
N CYS A 25 -51.18 -38.28 -26.05
CA CYS A 25 -49.95 -38.67 -26.78
C CYS A 25 -49.38 -37.56 -27.72
N SER A 26 -48.19 -37.63 -28.32
CA SER A 26 -47.35 -38.76 -28.82
C SER A 26 -45.84 -38.43 -28.75
N ALA A 27 -44.86 -39.34 -28.52
CA ALA A 27 -44.61 -40.74 -28.93
C ALA A 27 -43.87 -40.91 -30.28
N GLY A 28 -42.68 -41.56 -30.24
CA GLY A 28 -41.65 -41.67 -31.30
C GLY A 28 -40.28 -41.25 -30.72
N LEU A 29 -39.27 -42.07 -30.42
CA LEU A 29 -38.69 -43.29 -31.04
C LEU A 29 -38.14 -43.03 -32.47
N SER A 30 -36.89 -43.34 -32.81
CA SER A 30 -35.83 -44.08 -32.08
C SER A 30 -34.39 -43.79 -32.55
N LEU A 31 -33.41 -44.33 -31.81
CA LEU A 31 -31.99 -44.61 -32.10
C LEU A 31 -31.51 -44.57 -33.57
N GLY A 32 -30.25 -44.17 -33.80
CA GLY A 32 -29.52 -44.58 -35.03
C GLY A 32 -28.12 -44.01 -35.29
N ALA A 33 -27.08 -44.64 -34.72
CA ALA A 33 -25.69 -44.81 -35.21
C ALA A 33 -24.88 -43.67 -35.90
N SER A 34 -23.60 -43.57 -35.51
CA SER A 34 -22.50 -42.92 -36.25
C SER A 34 -22.07 -43.70 -37.50
N LEU A 35 -21.47 -43.04 -38.50
CA LEU A 35 -20.32 -43.55 -39.28
C LEU A 35 -19.65 -42.44 -40.13
N GLU A 36 -18.50 -42.78 -40.73
CA GLU A 36 -17.46 -41.84 -41.21
C GLU A 36 -17.44 -41.62 -42.73
N SER A 37 -16.76 -40.52 -43.13
CA SER A 37 -15.95 -40.29 -44.36
C SER A 37 -16.41 -40.77 -45.76
N THR A 38 -16.28 -39.88 -46.76
CA THR A 38 -15.35 -40.01 -47.92
C THR A 38 -15.49 -38.85 -48.92
N ASP A 39 -14.44 -38.59 -49.70
CA ASP A 39 -14.39 -37.60 -50.79
C ASP A 39 -15.10 -38.09 -52.07
N ASP A 40 -15.41 -37.19 -53.03
CA ASP A 40 -14.56 -36.98 -54.24
C ASP A 40 -15.15 -35.90 -55.18
N VAL A 41 -14.38 -35.53 -56.23
CA VAL A 41 -14.52 -34.35 -57.10
C VAL A 41 -15.26 -34.63 -58.43
N LYS A 42 -15.95 -33.62 -58.99
CA LYS A 42 -16.00 -33.40 -60.44
C LYS A 42 -16.36 -31.99 -60.93
N GLU A 43 -15.68 -31.55 -61.98
CA GLU A 43 -15.84 -30.27 -62.68
C GLU A 43 -16.93 -30.31 -63.78
N THR A 44 -17.41 -29.13 -64.23
CA THR A 44 -17.49 -28.85 -65.68
C THR A 44 -17.42 -27.36 -66.08
N THR A 45 -16.39 -27.08 -66.88
CA THR A 45 -16.12 -25.99 -67.85
C THR A 45 -17.31 -25.40 -68.65
N ALA A 46 -17.25 -24.23 -69.31
CA ALA A 46 -16.33 -23.05 -69.26
C ALA A 46 -17.07 -21.74 -69.72
N VAL A 47 -16.69 -20.82 -70.63
CA VAL A 47 -15.74 -20.74 -71.79
C VAL A 47 -15.15 -19.31 -71.94
N LEU A 48 -13.93 -19.22 -72.48
CA LEU A 48 -13.08 -18.04 -72.75
C LEU A 48 -13.53 -17.05 -73.87
N LYS A 49 -13.01 -15.80 -73.80
CA LYS A 49 -12.50 -15.00 -74.94
C LYS A 49 -11.23 -14.21 -74.53
N THR A 50 -10.36 -13.87 -75.47
CA THR A 50 -8.91 -13.66 -75.19
C THR A 50 -8.18 -12.63 -76.07
N SER A 51 -7.14 -12.00 -75.48
CA SER A 51 -5.87 -11.59 -76.14
C SER A 51 -5.96 -10.50 -77.25
N PRO A 52 -4.86 -10.06 -77.93
CA PRO A 52 -3.41 -10.40 -77.84
C PRO A 52 -2.47 -9.17 -77.68
N MET A 53 -1.13 -9.23 -77.64
CA MET A 53 -0.07 -10.15 -77.14
C MET A 53 1.31 -9.47 -77.35
N LEU A 54 2.28 -9.61 -76.43
CA LEU A 54 3.73 -9.73 -76.73
C LEU A 54 4.46 -10.17 -75.44
N LYS A 55 4.93 -11.43 -75.30
CA LYS A 55 6.26 -11.95 -75.70
C LYS A 55 7.42 -11.07 -75.21
N ARG A 56 8.39 -11.60 -74.46
CA ARG A 56 9.24 -12.76 -74.83
C ARG A 56 9.77 -13.52 -73.60
N ALA A 57 10.16 -14.78 -73.77
CA ALA A 57 10.86 -15.59 -72.76
C ALA A 57 12.23 -16.04 -73.32
N GLU A 58 13.22 -16.24 -72.45
CA GLU A 58 14.52 -16.83 -72.80
C GLU A 58 15.11 -17.57 -71.57
N LEU A 59 16.16 -18.37 -71.76
CA LEU A 59 16.48 -19.51 -70.88
C LEU A 59 17.59 -19.27 -69.84
N ILE A 60 17.37 -19.85 -68.65
CA ILE A 60 18.33 -20.57 -67.79
C ILE A 60 19.73 -19.93 -67.58
N GLN A 61 19.95 -19.45 -66.36
CA GLN A 61 21.18 -19.78 -65.63
C GLN A 61 20.87 -20.01 -64.14
N ARG A 62 21.27 -21.18 -63.61
CA ARG A 62 21.35 -21.40 -62.16
C ARG A 62 22.73 -20.96 -61.68
N SER A 63 22.76 -19.88 -60.90
CA SER A 63 23.83 -19.61 -59.93
C SER A 63 23.18 -19.34 -58.58
N PRO A 64 23.65 -19.93 -57.47
CA PRO A 64 23.04 -19.76 -56.17
C PRO A 64 23.46 -18.43 -55.54
N ALA A 65 22.72 -17.37 -55.86
CA ALA A 65 22.58 -16.27 -54.93
C ALA A 65 21.44 -16.61 -53.97
N ILE A 66 21.73 -17.43 -52.95
CA ILE A 66 21.11 -17.20 -51.66
C ILE A 66 21.74 -15.90 -51.18
N ALA A 67 21.14 -14.78 -51.58
CA ALA A 67 21.23 -13.59 -50.77
C ALA A 67 20.52 -13.98 -49.47
N SER A 68 21.30 -14.26 -48.43
CA SER A 68 20.80 -14.11 -47.07
C SER A 68 20.16 -12.73 -47.01
N LEU A 69 18.88 -12.63 -46.66
CA LEU A 69 18.39 -11.36 -46.14
C LEU A 69 19.27 -11.09 -44.92
N GLU A 70 20.09 -10.06 -45.02
CA GLU A 70 21.05 -9.71 -43.99
C GLU A 70 20.22 -9.16 -42.83
N LEU A 71 19.90 -10.05 -41.89
CA LEU A 71 18.94 -9.80 -40.83
C LEU A 71 19.32 -8.51 -40.11
N LEU A 72 18.32 -7.65 -39.88
CA LEU A 72 18.48 -6.37 -39.21
C LEU A 72 19.32 -6.57 -37.95
N ASN A 73 20.49 -5.97 -37.92
CA ASN A 73 21.34 -6.00 -36.73
C ASN A 73 20.68 -5.22 -35.57
N ARG A 74 21.18 -5.46 -34.37
CA ARG A 74 20.62 -4.95 -33.11
C ARG A 74 20.43 -3.43 -33.16
N GLU A 75 21.42 -2.70 -33.69
CA GLU A 75 21.44 -1.24 -33.82
C GLU A 75 20.44 -0.72 -34.86
N THR A 76 20.20 -1.45 -35.94
CA THR A 76 19.26 -1.04 -36.99
C THR A 76 17.81 -1.28 -36.54
N ALA A 77 17.54 -2.41 -35.87
CA ALA A 77 16.25 -2.64 -35.23
C ALA A 77 15.96 -1.59 -34.14
N ALA A 78 16.95 -1.23 -33.33
CA ALA A 78 16.80 -0.19 -32.31
C ALA A 78 16.42 1.17 -32.89
N ARG A 79 16.97 1.54 -34.05
CA ARG A 79 16.58 2.77 -34.77
C ARG A 79 15.16 2.69 -35.32
N LEU A 80 14.77 1.56 -35.92
CA LEU A 80 13.42 1.37 -36.43
C LEU A 80 12.35 1.51 -35.34
N VAL A 81 12.59 0.99 -34.13
CA VAL A 81 11.69 1.18 -32.98
C VAL A 81 11.75 2.61 -32.46
N GLN A 82 12.94 3.24 -32.39
CA GLN A 82 13.05 4.63 -31.95
C GLN A 82 12.32 5.61 -32.88
N ASP A 83 12.47 5.46 -34.19
CA ASP A 83 11.85 6.34 -35.18
C ASP A 83 10.33 6.09 -35.35
N ALA A 84 9.90 4.82 -35.33
CA ALA A 84 8.49 4.45 -35.59
C ALA A 84 7.59 4.45 -34.35
N VAL A 85 8.13 4.10 -33.17
CA VAL A 85 7.35 3.92 -31.93
C VAL A 85 7.74 4.95 -30.88
N VAL A 86 9.02 5.00 -30.48
CA VAL A 86 9.45 5.76 -29.30
C VAL A 86 9.32 7.26 -29.51
N ALA A 87 9.70 7.79 -30.68
CA ALA A 87 9.55 9.21 -30.99
C ALA A 87 8.08 9.69 -30.96
N PRO A 88 7.13 9.10 -31.73
CA PRO A 88 5.74 9.52 -31.68
C PRO A 88 5.00 9.17 -30.38
N LEU A 89 5.55 8.28 -29.54
CA LEU A 89 5.07 8.03 -28.18
C LEU A 89 5.58 9.11 -27.20
N TRP A 90 6.88 9.42 -27.23
CA TRP A 90 7.51 10.47 -26.43
C TRP A 90 7.01 11.88 -26.75
N GLU A 91 6.58 12.15 -27.99
CA GLU A 91 5.94 13.42 -28.35
C GLU A 91 4.52 13.60 -27.76
N ARG A 92 3.86 12.52 -27.32
CA ARG A 92 2.50 12.55 -26.74
C ARG A 92 2.40 12.20 -25.25
N ALA A 93 3.38 11.50 -24.70
CA ALA A 93 3.47 11.15 -23.28
C ALA A 93 3.75 12.37 -22.39
N ASP A 94 3.43 12.29 -21.10
CA ASP A 94 3.90 13.29 -20.14
C ASP A 94 5.40 13.10 -19.90
N GLN A 95 6.21 13.96 -20.52
CA GLN A 95 7.67 13.88 -20.46
C GLN A 95 8.25 14.04 -19.04
N ARG A 96 7.43 14.36 -18.03
CA ARG A 96 7.79 14.30 -16.61
C ARG A 96 7.80 12.88 -16.05
N GLN A 97 7.01 11.97 -16.59
CA GLN A 97 6.96 10.56 -16.18
C GLN A 97 8.22 9.77 -16.58
N GLY A 98 8.99 10.29 -17.54
CA GLY A 98 10.15 9.58 -18.09
C GLY A 98 9.75 8.51 -19.10
N MET A 99 10.72 7.78 -19.61
CA MET A 99 10.52 6.61 -20.50
C MET A 99 11.83 5.84 -20.64
N ARG A 100 11.79 4.50 -20.63
CA ARG A 100 12.94 3.62 -20.88
C ARG A 100 12.59 2.65 -22.01
N VAL A 101 13.56 2.33 -22.85
CA VAL A 101 13.39 1.32 -23.91
C VAL A 101 14.51 0.31 -23.83
N LEU A 102 14.13 -0.93 -23.51
CA LEU A 102 15.03 -2.06 -23.39
C LEU A 102 14.91 -2.95 -24.62
N GLN A 103 16.04 -3.42 -25.14
CA GLN A 103 16.12 -4.36 -26.26
C GLN A 103 16.77 -5.65 -25.77
N HIS A 104 16.15 -6.79 -26.07
CA HIS A 104 16.68 -8.10 -25.73
C HIS A 104 18.09 -8.29 -26.37
N ASP A 105 19.02 -8.93 -25.67
CA ASP A 105 20.41 -9.02 -26.14
C ASP A 105 20.54 -9.99 -27.32
N GLU A 106 19.75 -11.06 -27.31
CA GLU A 106 19.67 -12.05 -28.39
C GLU A 106 18.42 -11.87 -29.26
N MET A 107 18.51 -12.26 -30.52
CA MET A 107 17.38 -12.27 -31.45
C MET A 107 16.51 -13.52 -31.22
N LEU A 108 15.20 -13.35 -31.06
CA LEU A 108 14.26 -14.45 -30.86
C LEU A 108 14.16 -15.33 -32.10
N ALA A 109 13.90 -16.62 -31.90
CA ALA A 109 13.69 -17.59 -32.97
C ALA A 109 12.29 -17.45 -33.62
N GLU A 110 12.16 -17.94 -34.86
CA GLU A 110 10.87 -18.20 -35.50
C GLU A 110 10.00 -19.09 -34.61
N GLY A 111 8.71 -18.78 -34.50
CA GLY A 111 7.75 -19.49 -33.66
C GLY A 111 7.81 -19.13 -32.16
N ALA A 112 8.71 -18.25 -31.72
CA ALA A 112 8.70 -17.75 -30.35
C ALA A 112 7.38 -17.03 -30.04
N VAL A 113 6.77 -17.37 -28.90
CA VAL A 113 5.53 -16.78 -28.39
C VAL A 113 5.90 -15.73 -27.34
N ILE A 114 5.43 -14.50 -27.53
CA ILE A 114 5.65 -13.37 -26.64
C ILE A 114 4.31 -13.01 -25.99
N GLU A 115 4.26 -13.05 -24.67
CA GLU A 115 3.09 -12.76 -23.85
C GLU A 115 3.49 -11.82 -22.71
N PRO A 116 2.55 -11.11 -22.06
CA PRO A 116 2.78 -10.51 -20.75
C PRO A 116 3.26 -11.56 -19.72
N ALA A 117 4.15 -11.17 -18.80
CA ALA A 117 4.64 -12.05 -17.73
C ALA A 117 3.52 -12.52 -16.79
N PHE A 118 2.53 -11.67 -16.55
CA PHE A 118 1.30 -11.94 -15.83
C PHE A 118 0.12 -11.64 -16.74
N ALA A 119 -0.95 -12.43 -16.67
CA ALA A 119 -2.12 -12.23 -17.52
C ALA A 119 -2.74 -10.82 -17.29
N PRO A 120 -3.21 -10.12 -18.35
CA PRO A 120 -3.97 -8.91 -18.15
C PRO A 120 -5.29 -9.26 -17.46
N LEU A 121 -5.46 -8.74 -16.24
CA LEU A 121 -6.64 -8.85 -15.39
C LEU A 121 -7.95 -8.67 -16.20
N GLY A 122 -8.89 -9.61 -16.09
CA GLY A 122 -10.16 -9.67 -16.86
C GLY A 122 -10.03 -9.76 -18.40
N GLY A 123 -8.82 -9.91 -18.94
CA GLY A 123 -8.53 -9.70 -20.37
C GLY A 123 -8.35 -10.98 -21.20
N PRO A 124 -8.71 -10.96 -22.50
CA PRO A 124 -8.35 -12.06 -23.40
C PRO A 124 -6.83 -12.14 -23.55
N ALA A 125 -6.27 -13.35 -23.40
CA ALA A 125 -4.83 -13.60 -23.43
C ALA A 125 -4.16 -13.00 -24.69
N ARG A 126 -3.40 -11.91 -24.49
CA ARG A 126 -2.70 -11.19 -25.56
C ARG A 126 -1.36 -11.86 -25.83
N ARG A 127 -1.12 -12.27 -27.08
CA ARG A 127 0.16 -12.84 -27.52
C ARG A 127 0.58 -12.33 -28.89
N MET A 128 1.88 -12.10 -29.06
CA MET A 128 2.54 -11.97 -30.37
C MET A 128 3.29 -13.26 -30.69
N VAL A 129 3.51 -13.54 -31.98
CA VAL A 129 4.29 -14.70 -32.41
C VAL A 129 5.30 -14.27 -33.47
N ALA A 130 6.56 -14.58 -33.25
CA ALA A 130 7.65 -14.29 -34.17
C ALA A 130 7.49 -15.11 -35.47
N GLN A 131 7.14 -14.45 -36.58
CA GLN A 131 6.90 -15.11 -37.88
C GLN A 131 8.20 -15.47 -38.62
N ASN A 132 9.30 -14.79 -38.28
CA ASN A 132 10.69 -15.12 -38.60
C ASN A 132 11.53 -14.86 -37.34
N GLN A 133 12.86 -14.94 -37.43
CA GLN A 133 13.71 -14.43 -36.35
C GLN A 133 13.44 -12.93 -36.10
N SER A 134 13.33 -12.52 -34.84
CA SER A 134 12.78 -11.20 -34.47
C SER A 134 13.50 -10.56 -33.28
N TRP A 135 13.59 -9.23 -33.24
CA TRP A 135 14.04 -8.48 -32.06
C TRP A 135 12.85 -8.09 -31.18
N LEU A 136 12.96 -8.33 -29.87
CA LEU A 136 11.97 -7.91 -28.90
C LEU A 136 12.47 -6.71 -28.09
N PHE A 137 11.58 -5.73 -27.94
CA PHE A 137 11.77 -4.53 -27.15
C PHE A 137 10.65 -4.40 -26.11
N MET A 138 11.00 -3.81 -24.96
CA MET A 138 10.07 -3.34 -23.95
C MET A 138 10.21 -1.82 -23.83
N VAL A 139 9.15 -1.09 -24.17
CA VAL A 139 9.01 0.34 -23.97
C VAL A 139 8.25 0.53 -22.65
N ASP A 140 8.98 0.96 -21.63
CA ASP A 140 8.52 1.25 -20.28
C ASP A 140 8.24 2.75 -20.21
N GLU A 141 6.95 3.12 -20.07
CA GLU A 141 6.51 4.53 -20.04
C GLU A 141 6.54 5.14 -18.63
N LEU A 142 6.89 4.35 -17.60
CA LEU A 142 7.00 4.78 -16.21
C LEU A 142 8.23 4.15 -15.53
N PRO A 143 9.47 4.50 -15.92
CA PRO A 143 10.69 3.79 -15.52
C PRO A 143 11.19 4.08 -14.10
N GLY A 144 10.25 4.39 -13.20
CA GLY A 144 10.38 4.41 -11.75
C GLY A 144 9.18 3.73 -11.05
N ALA A 145 8.34 3.00 -11.79
CA ALA A 145 7.28 2.16 -11.24
C ALA A 145 7.81 0.76 -10.91
N HIS A 146 7.35 0.21 -9.80
CA HIS A 146 7.80 -1.08 -9.26
C HIS A 146 6.81 -2.23 -9.53
N PHE A 147 5.54 -1.91 -9.77
CA PHE A 147 4.41 -2.83 -10.02
C PHE A 147 3.84 -2.62 -11.44
N ALA A 148 2.61 -3.09 -11.69
CA ALA A 148 1.90 -2.90 -12.95
C ALA A 148 1.93 -1.44 -13.44
N HIS A 149 2.39 -1.21 -14.67
CA HIS A 149 2.47 0.13 -15.29
C HIS A 149 2.45 0.02 -16.83
N PRO A 150 1.92 1.02 -17.56
CA PRO A 150 1.93 1.04 -19.02
C PRO A 150 3.28 0.67 -19.64
N VAL A 151 3.29 -0.50 -20.27
CA VAL A 151 4.41 -1.10 -21.00
C VAL A 151 3.92 -1.46 -22.40
N LYS A 152 4.67 -1.02 -23.40
CA LYS A 152 4.47 -1.40 -24.80
C LYS A 152 5.55 -2.39 -25.22
N LEU A 153 5.14 -3.60 -25.57
CA LEU A 153 6.01 -4.60 -26.18
C LEU A 153 6.07 -4.36 -27.69
N VAL A 154 7.27 -4.38 -28.27
CA VAL A 154 7.46 -4.25 -29.73
C VAL A 154 8.31 -5.41 -30.24
N LEU A 155 7.76 -6.19 -31.17
CA LEU A 155 8.44 -7.32 -31.81
C LEU A 155 8.70 -6.97 -33.29
N VAL A 156 9.97 -6.83 -33.66
CA VAL A 156 10.41 -6.45 -35.00
C VAL A 156 10.92 -7.67 -35.75
N ASP A 157 10.30 -7.99 -36.88
CA ASP A 157 10.76 -9.03 -37.79
C ASP A 157 12.15 -8.63 -38.36
N ALA A 158 13.17 -9.47 -38.16
CA ALA A 158 14.53 -9.13 -38.54
C ALA A 158 14.79 -9.28 -40.05
N ALA A 159 13.89 -9.89 -40.82
CA ALA A 159 13.99 -10.03 -42.27
C ALA A 159 13.24 -8.91 -43.02
N THR A 160 12.08 -8.46 -42.51
CA THR A 160 11.24 -7.44 -43.18
C THR A 160 11.30 -6.06 -42.53
N GLY A 161 11.58 -5.97 -41.23
CA GLY A 161 11.44 -4.75 -40.44
C GLY A 161 9.99 -4.41 -40.05
N GLU A 162 9.03 -5.29 -40.35
CA GLU A 162 7.64 -5.16 -39.90
C GLU A 162 7.55 -5.33 -38.36
N GLN A 163 6.60 -4.66 -37.74
CA GLN A 163 6.50 -4.54 -36.29
C GLN A 163 5.15 -5.04 -35.81
N GLN A 164 5.14 -5.89 -34.78
CA GLN A 164 3.97 -6.18 -33.95
C GLN A 164 4.09 -5.37 -32.66
N GLU A 165 2.99 -4.76 -32.20
CA GLU A 165 2.92 -4.02 -30.94
C GLU A 165 1.88 -4.66 -30.01
N MET A 166 2.14 -4.63 -28.69
CA MET A 166 1.18 -5.01 -27.67
C MET A 166 1.26 -4.06 -26.48
N GLU A 167 0.14 -3.41 -26.14
CA GLU A 167 -0.01 -2.70 -24.86
C GLU A 167 -0.27 -3.71 -23.75
N THR A 168 0.42 -3.56 -22.63
CA THR A 168 0.32 -4.39 -21.42
C THR A 168 0.76 -3.56 -20.20
N ASP A 169 0.65 -4.13 -19.00
CA ASP A 169 1.03 -3.47 -17.76
C ASP A 169 2.28 -4.12 -17.12
N TRP A 170 2.88 -5.10 -17.82
CA TRP A 170 3.97 -5.95 -17.31
C TRP A 170 5.05 -6.22 -18.36
N TRP A 171 6.24 -6.61 -17.90
CA TRP A 171 7.32 -7.08 -18.77
C TRP A 171 6.93 -8.38 -19.51
N PRO A 172 7.59 -8.73 -20.64
CA PRO A 172 7.25 -9.91 -21.40
C PRO A 172 7.77 -11.21 -20.77
N LYS A 173 7.05 -12.31 -21.03
CA LYS A 173 7.59 -13.67 -21.09
C LYS A 173 7.72 -14.14 -22.54
N VAL A 174 8.76 -14.92 -22.82
CA VAL A 174 9.01 -15.54 -24.13
C VAL A 174 9.09 -17.05 -23.94
N ASN A 175 8.17 -17.80 -24.55
CA ASN A 175 8.04 -19.25 -24.35
C ASN A 175 8.04 -19.61 -22.84
N ASP A 176 7.21 -18.91 -22.07
CA ASP A 176 7.06 -19.01 -20.60
C ASP A 176 8.28 -18.60 -19.74
N VAL A 177 9.38 -18.14 -20.33
CA VAL A 177 10.51 -17.54 -19.61
C VAL A 177 10.31 -16.02 -19.51
N GLN A 178 10.15 -15.48 -18.30
CA GLN A 178 10.11 -14.03 -18.08
C GLN A 178 11.45 -13.36 -18.43
N ILE A 179 11.41 -12.16 -18.99
CA ILE A 179 12.59 -11.36 -19.34
C ILE A 179 12.37 -9.88 -19.00
N PHE A 180 13.45 -9.18 -18.65
CA PHE A 180 13.40 -7.84 -18.02
C PHE A 180 12.63 -7.81 -16.68
N ASP A 181 12.54 -8.96 -16.00
CA ASP A 181 11.92 -9.16 -14.69
C ASP A 181 12.61 -8.34 -13.58
N THR A 182 13.92 -8.50 -13.45
CA THR A 182 14.72 -7.88 -12.37
C THR A 182 15.13 -6.44 -12.69
N GLU A 183 15.23 -5.61 -11.65
CA GLU A 183 15.76 -4.24 -11.76
C GLU A 183 17.17 -4.21 -12.37
N THR A 184 18.03 -5.17 -12.01
CA THR A 184 19.39 -5.31 -12.56
C THR A 184 19.38 -5.44 -14.09
N ILE A 185 18.43 -6.19 -14.66
CA ILE A 185 18.28 -6.32 -16.10
C ILE A 185 17.63 -5.05 -16.69
N ARG A 186 16.58 -4.50 -16.04
CA ARG A 186 15.94 -3.25 -16.48
C ARG A 186 16.88 -2.03 -16.42
N THR A 187 17.96 -2.09 -15.65
CA THR A 187 18.93 -1.00 -15.52
C THR A 187 20.22 -1.17 -16.35
N ASP A 188 20.47 -2.32 -17.00
CA ASP A 188 21.70 -2.55 -17.79
C ASP A 188 21.81 -1.55 -18.97
N PRO A 189 22.87 -0.72 -19.03
CA PRO A 189 23.13 0.18 -20.15
C PRO A 189 23.32 -0.49 -21.52
N LYS A 190 23.61 -1.80 -21.59
CA LYS A 190 23.68 -2.56 -22.87
C LYS A 190 22.31 -2.82 -23.47
N LEU A 191 21.32 -3.07 -22.60
CA LEU A 191 19.94 -3.37 -22.98
C LEU A 191 19.18 -2.08 -23.26
N THR A 192 19.52 -0.99 -22.56
CA THR A 192 18.91 0.33 -22.72
C THR A 192 19.27 0.97 -24.06
N THR A 193 18.28 1.12 -24.96
CA THR A 193 18.44 1.80 -26.27
C THR A 193 18.02 3.27 -26.23
N PHE A 194 17.04 3.61 -25.38
CA PHE A 194 16.59 4.97 -25.09
C PHE A 194 16.27 5.09 -23.59
N TYR A 195 16.61 6.23 -22.99
CA TYR A 195 16.20 6.55 -21.62
C TYR A 195 16.03 8.05 -21.41
N LYS A 196 14.90 8.40 -20.81
CA LYS A 196 14.59 9.70 -20.21
C LYS A 196 14.23 9.44 -18.76
N LYS A 197 15.09 9.90 -17.84
CA LYS A 197 14.79 9.82 -16.41
C LYS A 197 13.52 10.65 -16.11
N PRO A 198 12.61 10.17 -15.25
CA PRO A 198 11.48 10.97 -14.78
C PRO A 198 11.93 12.32 -14.21
N ALA A 199 11.20 13.39 -14.51
CA ALA A 199 11.43 14.72 -13.96
C ALA A 199 10.84 14.78 -12.55
N ALA A 200 11.71 14.75 -11.54
CA ALA A 200 11.28 14.72 -10.14
C ALA A 200 10.60 16.03 -9.70
N GLU A 201 9.27 16.01 -9.61
CA GLU A 201 8.49 16.96 -8.80
C GLU A 201 7.95 16.35 -7.49
N VAL A 202 8.66 15.35 -6.94
CA VAL A 202 8.82 15.28 -5.48
C VAL A 202 9.94 16.25 -5.10
N LYS A 203 9.64 17.26 -4.28
CA LYS A 203 10.62 18.28 -3.85
C LYS A 203 11.55 17.79 -2.74
N LEU A 204 12.35 16.75 -3.01
CA LEU A 204 13.61 16.58 -2.31
C LEU A 204 14.53 17.75 -2.66
N SER A 205 14.84 18.61 -1.69
CA SER A 205 15.75 19.76 -1.89
C SER A 205 17.22 19.30 -1.85
N THR A 206 17.65 18.52 -2.84
CA THR A 206 19.02 18.00 -2.97
C THR A 206 20.00 19.05 -3.50
N SER A 207 20.28 20.07 -2.69
CA SER A 207 21.38 21.02 -2.96
C SER A 207 22.75 20.39 -2.63
N TYR A 208 23.12 19.32 -3.34
CA TYR A 208 24.45 18.70 -3.26
C TYR A 208 25.51 19.59 -3.92
N GLY A 209 25.95 20.61 -3.18
CA GLY A 209 27.23 21.27 -3.41
C GLY A 209 28.38 20.29 -3.23
N ALA A 210 29.45 20.45 -4.01
CA ALA A 210 30.49 19.43 -4.10
C ALA A 210 31.38 19.32 -2.84
N LEU A 211 31.61 18.08 -2.43
CA LEU A 211 32.81 17.58 -1.72
C LEU A 211 33.19 18.26 -0.39
N GLY A 212 32.56 17.78 0.69
CA GLY A 212 33.22 17.58 1.98
C GLY A 212 33.04 16.13 2.42
N GLN A 213 34.06 15.50 3.02
CA GLN A 213 33.89 14.16 3.61
C GLN A 213 33.01 14.27 4.86
N VAL A 214 31.78 13.79 4.78
CA VAL A 214 30.93 13.51 5.94
C VAL A 214 31.21 12.05 6.37
N GLY A 215 31.27 11.80 7.68
CA GLY A 215 31.51 10.47 8.22
C GLY A 215 30.37 9.50 7.93
N GLU A 216 30.64 8.20 8.08
CA GLU A 216 29.66 7.12 7.88
C GLU A 216 28.42 7.35 8.75
N ILE A 217 27.27 7.54 8.11
CA ILE A 217 25.96 7.51 8.79
C ILE A 217 25.74 6.07 9.26
N LYS A 218 25.51 5.89 10.56
CA LYS A 218 25.14 4.59 11.15
C LYS A 218 23.65 4.61 11.48
N PRO A 219 22.76 4.18 10.57
CA PRO A 219 21.35 3.97 10.92
C PRO A 219 21.26 2.87 11.99
N LEU A 220 20.37 3.06 12.97
CA LEU A 220 20.32 2.19 14.14
C LEU A 220 18.91 2.10 14.77
N ILE A 221 17.96 1.58 13.99
CA ILE A 221 17.05 0.53 14.48
C ILE A 221 16.99 -0.54 13.40
N ASN A 222 17.16 -1.80 13.82
CA ASN A 222 16.93 -3.00 13.02
C ASN A 222 15.81 -3.76 13.72
N CYS A 223 14.65 -3.83 13.09
CA CYS A 223 13.67 -4.86 13.38
C CYS A 223 13.45 -5.67 12.11
N ASP A 224 12.97 -6.89 12.30
CA ASP A 224 12.67 -7.81 11.22
C ASP A 224 11.16 -7.87 10.97
N VAL A 225 10.80 -8.16 9.73
CA VAL A 225 9.42 -8.39 9.30
C VAL A 225 9.29 -9.89 9.06
N TRP A 226 8.29 -10.53 9.68
CA TRP A 226 8.03 -11.96 9.64
C TRP A 226 6.61 -12.24 9.17
N ALA A 227 6.37 -13.34 8.46
CA ALA A 227 5.03 -13.73 8.04
C ALA A 227 4.76 -15.22 8.26
N VAL A 228 3.50 -15.53 8.55
CA VAL A 228 2.92 -16.88 8.48
C VAL A 228 1.79 -16.82 7.46
N LEU A 229 1.86 -17.66 6.43
CA LEU A 229 0.82 -17.78 5.40
C LEU A 229 0.25 -19.20 5.44
N VAL A 230 -1.07 -19.34 5.49
CA VAL A 230 -1.73 -20.64 5.51
C VAL A 230 -2.85 -20.74 4.48
N CYS A 231 -2.66 -21.58 3.47
CA CYS A 231 -3.74 -22.11 2.65
C CYS A 231 -4.34 -23.31 3.40
N GLY A 232 -5.51 -23.13 4.00
CA GLY A 232 -6.12 -24.08 4.93
C GLY A 232 -6.84 -25.24 4.26
N TYR A 233 -7.17 -25.16 2.98
CA TYR A 233 -7.93 -26.19 2.25
C TYR A 233 -7.27 -26.59 0.92
N ASN A 234 -7.76 -27.67 0.29
CA ASN A 234 -7.30 -28.23 -0.98
C ASN A 234 -8.49 -28.72 -1.82
N ASP A 235 -9.11 -27.80 -2.55
CA ASP A 235 -10.31 -28.03 -3.37
C ASP A 235 -10.28 -27.31 -4.73
N LEU A 236 -9.08 -27.26 -5.34
CA LEU A 236 -8.85 -26.68 -6.67
C LEU A 236 -9.91 -27.06 -7.74
N PRO A 237 -10.37 -26.09 -8.56
CA PRO A 237 -10.06 -24.66 -8.50
C PRO A 237 -10.96 -23.94 -7.48
N ASP A 238 -10.35 -23.31 -6.48
CA ASP A 238 -10.98 -22.40 -5.52
C ASP A 238 -9.96 -21.30 -5.16
N SER A 239 -10.37 -20.30 -4.38
CA SER A 239 -9.65 -19.03 -4.19
C SER A 239 -8.43 -19.06 -3.26
N PHE A 240 -8.38 -20.03 -2.33
CA PHE A 240 -7.53 -19.92 -1.14
C PHE A 240 -6.02 -19.97 -1.41
N ASP A 241 -5.58 -20.64 -2.48
CA ASP A 241 -4.16 -20.65 -2.84
C ASP A 241 -3.76 -19.42 -3.67
N ASP A 242 -4.66 -18.84 -4.47
CA ASP A 242 -4.43 -17.54 -5.12
C ASP A 242 -4.28 -16.42 -4.08
N ASP A 243 -5.07 -16.43 -3.00
CA ASP A 243 -4.86 -15.52 -1.86
C ASP A 243 -3.44 -15.66 -1.29
N THR A 244 -3.02 -16.87 -0.93
CA THR A 244 -1.74 -17.03 -0.23
C THR A 244 -0.53 -16.90 -1.15
N ASN A 245 -0.67 -17.26 -2.44
CA ASN A 245 0.30 -16.97 -3.50
C ASN A 245 0.41 -15.45 -3.75
N GLY A 246 -0.72 -14.74 -3.76
CA GLY A 246 -0.81 -13.29 -3.91
C GLY A 246 -0.11 -12.57 -2.75
N MET A 247 -0.45 -12.92 -1.52
CA MET A 247 0.18 -12.33 -0.33
C MET A 247 1.67 -12.65 -0.25
N TYR A 248 2.08 -13.89 -0.55
CA TYR A 248 3.49 -14.24 -0.67
C TYR A 248 4.21 -13.33 -1.67
N SER A 249 3.62 -13.11 -2.85
CA SER A 249 4.18 -12.25 -3.90
C SER A 249 4.26 -10.78 -3.47
N VAL A 250 3.23 -10.27 -2.78
CA VAL A 250 3.25 -8.93 -2.16
C VAL A 250 4.39 -8.82 -1.15
N LEU A 251 4.55 -9.79 -0.24
CA LEU A 251 5.65 -9.81 0.74
C LEU A 251 7.04 -9.83 0.07
N LYS A 252 7.22 -10.62 -1.01
CA LYS A 252 8.48 -10.62 -1.77
C LYS A 252 8.77 -9.26 -2.39
N ASN A 253 7.77 -8.64 -3.02
CA ASN A 253 7.91 -7.33 -3.67
C ASN A 253 8.17 -6.19 -2.67
N LEU A 254 7.63 -6.30 -1.45
CA LEU A 254 7.90 -5.39 -0.33
C LEU A 254 9.25 -5.66 0.35
N GLY A 255 10.07 -6.58 -0.17
CA GLY A 255 11.44 -6.83 0.26
C GLY A 255 11.60 -7.79 1.45
N VAL A 256 10.54 -8.49 1.86
CA VAL A 256 10.61 -9.44 2.98
C VAL A 256 11.47 -10.66 2.60
N PRO A 257 12.49 -11.05 3.40
CA PRO A 257 13.33 -12.22 3.12
C PRO A 257 12.51 -13.52 3.01
N ASP A 258 13.09 -14.55 2.38
CA ASP A 258 12.38 -15.83 2.19
C ASP A 258 12.29 -16.62 3.49
N ASP A 259 13.40 -16.68 4.21
CA ASP A 259 13.58 -17.29 5.52
C ASP A 259 12.88 -16.54 6.68
N HIS A 260 12.06 -15.53 6.33
CA HIS A 260 11.15 -14.79 7.20
C HIS A 260 9.66 -15.06 6.92
N ILE A 261 9.33 -15.75 5.82
CA ILE A 261 7.94 -16.06 5.42
C ILE A 261 7.72 -17.57 5.53
N PHE A 262 6.97 -18.00 6.54
CA PHE A 262 6.66 -19.41 6.74
C PHE A 262 5.33 -19.75 6.06
N TYR A 263 5.41 -20.37 4.88
CA TYR A 263 4.25 -20.62 4.01
C TYR A 263 3.84 -22.09 4.04
N VAL A 264 2.65 -22.33 4.59
CA VAL A 264 2.01 -23.63 4.75
C VAL A 264 0.86 -23.74 3.72
N SER A 265 1.00 -24.66 2.76
CA SER A 265 -0.01 -24.87 1.71
C SER A 265 -0.05 -26.34 1.30
N PRO A 266 -1.22 -26.93 0.97
CA PRO A 266 -1.26 -28.29 0.45
C PRO A 266 -0.64 -28.41 -0.95
N HIS A 267 -0.42 -27.27 -1.62
CA HIS A 267 0.18 -27.16 -2.94
C HIS A 267 1.69 -26.96 -2.85
N ALA A 268 2.40 -27.98 -2.34
CA ALA A 268 3.86 -27.99 -2.13
C ALA A 268 4.73 -27.92 -3.43
N GLY A 269 4.16 -27.49 -4.55
CA GLY A 269 4.86 -27.09 -5.77
C GLY A 269 4.81 -25.58 -6.05
N HIS A 270 4.09 -24.79 -5.24
CA HIS A 270 4.03 -23.34 -5.37
C HIS A 270 5.27 -22.68 -4.76
N ALA A 271 5.59 -21.46 -5.21
CA ALA A 271 6.77 -20.73 -4.72
C ALA A 271 6.65 -20.43 -3.22
N GLY A 272 7.77 -20.58 -2.50
CA GLY A 272 7.86 -20.29 -1.06
C GLY A 272 7.24 -21.32 -0.11
N VAL A 273 6.47 -22.31 -0.59
CA VAL A 273 5.79 -23.27 0.31
C VAL A 273 6.80 -24.17 1.03
N ASP A 274 6.96 -23.97 2.33
CA ASP A 274 7.79 -24.82 3.19
C ASP A 274 7.21 -26.22 3.37
N ARG A 275 5.89 -26.30 3.60
CA ARG A 275 5.24 -27.51 4.14
C ARG A 275 3.79 -27.71 3.68
N PRO A 276 3.35 -28.98 3.55
CA PRO A 276 1.95 -29.33 3.33
C PRO A 276 1.08 -28.91 4.52
N THR A 277 -0.11 -28.39 4.25
CA THR A 277 -1.05 -27.95 5.31
C THR A 277 -1.50 -29.09 6.22
N SER A 278 -1.29 -28.86 7.51
CA SER A 278 -1.81 -29.65 8.63
C SER A 278 -1.74 -28.80 9.90
N ARG A 279 -2.50 -29.16 10.95
CA ARG A 279 -2.52 -28.40 12.22
C ARG A 279 -1.13 -28.27 12.84
N SER A 280 -0.35 -29.35 12.86
CA SER A 280 1.02 -29.34 13.38
C SER A 280 1.98 -28.51 12.52
N ASN A 281 1.73 -28.37 11.21
CA ASN A 281 2.54 -27.51 10.34
C ASN A 281 2.15 -26.02 10.44
N VAL A 282 0.87 -25.69 10.64
CA VAL A 282 0.44 -24.33 11.01
C VAL A 282 1.08 -23.91 12.33
N GLN A 283 0.97 -24.76 13.35
CA GLN A 283 1.58 -24.49 14.65
C GLN A 283 3.12 -24.43 14.55
N TRP A 284 3.75 -25.20 13.66
CA TRP A 284 5.19 -25.07 13.39
C TRP A 284 5.55 -23.70 12.81
N ALA A 285 4.83 -23.20 11.81
CA ALA A 285 5.12 -21.90 11.19
C ALA A 285 5.04 -20.74 12.21
N ILE A 286 3.99 -20.76 13.04
CA ILE A 286 3.85 -19.82 14.18
C ILE A 286 5.02 -19.96 15.16
N ASN A 287 5.43 -21.18 15.50
CA ASN A 287 6.57 -21.42 16.41
C ASN A 287 7.92 -20.99 15.83
N GLU A 288 8.15 -21.06 14.52
CA GLU A 288 9.39 -20.56 13.91
C GLU A 288 9.47 -19.03 13.98
N VAL A 289 8.36 -18.30 13.78
CA VAL A 289 8.31 -16.86 14.04
C VAL A 289 8.53 -16.57 15.52
N ALA A 290 7.78 -17.22 16.42
CA ALA A 290 7.90 -17.05 17.87
C ALA A 290 9.30 -17.34 18.42
N ALA A 291 10.06 -18.23 17.78
CA ALA A 291 11.44 -18.57 18.16
C ALA A 291 12.49 -17.57 17.63
N ARG A 292 12.12 -16.63 16.77
CA ARG A 292 13.03 -15.73 16.05
C ARG A 292 12.73 -14.25 16.25
N SER A 293 11.45 -13.86 16.35
CA SER A 293 11.02 -12.47 16.51
C SER A 293 11.19 -11.94 17.94
N ASP A 294 11.39 -10.62 18.09
CA ASP A 294 11.26 -9.95 19.40
C ASP A 294 10.34 -8.72 19.38
N ILE A 295 10.14 -8.11 20.54
CA ILE A 295 9.29 -6.92 20.79
C ILE A 295 9.53 -5.68 19.89
N LYS A 296 10.51 -5.69 18.99
CA LYS A 296 10.73 -4.65 17.97
C LYS A 296 10.10 -4.99 16.62
N ASP A 297 9.87 -6.27 16.35
CA ASP A 297 9.57 -6.84 15.03
C ASP A 297 8.09 -6.74 14.63
N LYS A 298 7.83 -6.95 13.34
CA LYS A 298 6.47 -6.93 12.78
C LYS A 298 6.08 -8.31 12.23
N VAL A 299 4.81 -8.67 12.39
CA VAL A 299 4.32 -10.01 12.06
C VAL A 299 3.01 -9.93 11.25
N LEU A 300 2.93 -10.65 10.13
CA LEU A 300 1.67 -10.94 9.45
C LEU A 300 1.27 -12.40 9.70
N PHE A 301 0.01 -12.63 10.01
CA PHE A 301 -0.62 -13.94 9.93
C PHE A 301 -1.76 -13.86 8.91
N LEU A 302 -1.68 -14.63 7.82
CA LEU A 302 -2.77 -14.83 6.87
C LEU A 302 -3.23 -16.29 6.95
N TYR A 303 -4.55 -16.49 7.11
CA TYR A 303 -5.20 -17.79 6.98
C TYR A 303 -6.32 -17.68 5.94
N SER A 304 -6.31 -18.52 4.90
CA SER A 304 -7.37 -18.58 3.89
C SER A 304 -7.92 -19.99 3.73
N SER A 305 -9.23 -20.19 3.99
CA SER A 305 -9.89 -21.50 4.03
C SER A 305 -11.41 -21.40 4.21
N HIS A 306 -12.13 -22.51 4.00
CA HIS A 306 -13.49 -22.68 4.54
C HIS A 306 -13.53 -22.52 6.07
N GLY A 307 -14.61 -21.98 6.62
CA GLY A 307 -14.79 -21.84 8.07
C GLY A 307 -16.24 -21.86 8.56
N ASN A 308 -16.38 -21.72 9.86
CA ASN A 308 -17.66 -21.52 10.52
C ASN A 308 -17.49 -20.75 11.84
N VAL A 309 -18.58 -20.58 12.59
CA VAL A 309 -18.54 -19.88 13.88
C VAL A 309 -17.54 -20.56 14.82
N ASN A 310 -16.53 -19.81 15.25
CA ASN A 310 -15.41 -20.25 16.09
C ASN A 310 -14.54 -21.38 15.48
N PHE A 311 -14.41 -21.50 14.15
CA PHE A 311 -13.27 -22.24 13.55
C PHE A 311 -12.98 -21.94 12.07
N VAL A 312 -11.71 -22.12 11.69
CA VAL A 312 -11.27 -22.30 10.29
C VAL A 312 -10.96 -23.77 10.00
N SER A 313 -11.08 -24.20 8.74
CA SER A 313 -10.83 -25.57 8.30
C SER A 313 -9.36 -25.78 7.93
N CYS A 314 -8.83 -26.97 8.23
CA CYS A 314 -7.42 -27.33 7.99
C CYS A 314 -7.36 -28.73 7.36
N VAL A 315 -7.43 -28.81 6.02
CA VAL A 315 -7.39 -30.02 5.16
C VAL A 315 -8.08 -31.24 5.82
N PRO A 316 -9.42 -31.22 5.97
CA PRO A 316 -10.15 -32.25 6.69
C PRO A 316 -10.00 -33.63 6.03
N GLY A 317 -9.92 -34.67 6.86
CA GLY A 317 -9.66 -36.05 6.41
C GLY A 317 -8.17 -36.40 6.25
N SER A 318 -7.26 -35.43 6.33
CA SER A 318 -5.84 -35.72 6.55
C SER A 318 -5.57 -36.17 8.00
N PRO A 319 -4.50 -36.95 8.29
CA PRO A 319 -4.25 -37.50 9.64
C PRO A 319 -3.93 -36.48 10.74
N ASP A 320 -3.66 -35.22 10.37
CA ASP A 320 -3.34 -34.08 11.26
C ASP A 320 -4.14 -32.82 10.83
N GLY A 321 -5.29 -33.03 10.19
CA GLY A 321 -6.21 -31.97 9.78
C GLY A 321 -7.44 -31.85 10.67
N GLY A 322 -8.47 -31.21 10.15
CA GLY A 322 -9.76 -30.97 10.83
C GLY A 322 -10.12 -29.49 10.78
N SER A 323 -10.23 -28.88 11.95
CA SER A 323 -10.49 -27.45 12.15
C SER A 323 -9.54 -26.88 13.21
N ILE A 324 -9.37 -25.55 13.26
CA ILE A 324 -8.64 -24.80 14.30
C ILE A 324 -9.62 -23.75 14.85
N THR A 325 -9.85 -23.71 16.16
CA THR A 325 -10.77 -22.73 16.78
C THR A 325 -10.14 -21.34 16.94
N ALA A 326 -10.94 -20.33 17.29
CA ALA A 326 -10.41 -18.99 17.59
C ALA A 326 -9.50 -19.03 18.84
N ASP A 327 -9.94 -19.67 19.92
CA ASP A 327 -9.16 -19.95 21.14
C ASP A 327 -7.84 -20.70 20.82
N GLU A 328 -7.86 -21.74 19.98
CA GLU A 328 -6.62 -22.44 19.60
C GLU A 328 -5.67 -21.57 18.77
N MET A 329 -6.19 -20.76 17.84
CA MET A 329 -5.38 -19.86 17.02
C MET A 329 -4.76 -18.75 17.88
N ASP A 330 -5.56 -18.15 18.75
CA ASP A 330 -5.15 -17.12 19.69
C ASP A 330 -4.00 -17.59 20.59
N ASN A 331 -4.20 -18.69 21.33
CA ASN A 331 -3.19 -19.30 22.20
C ASN A 331 -1.87 -19.67 21.47
N TRP A 332 -1.88 -19.79 20.14
CA TRP A 332 -0.66 -20.01 19.35
C TRP A 332 -0.01 -18.69 18.94
N LEU A 333 -0.78 -17.70 18.50
CA LEU A 333 -0.29 -16.36 18.15
C LEU A 333 0.31 -15.65 19.37
N ASP A 334 -0.22 -15.88 20.56
CA ASP A 334 0.31 -15.33 21.83
C ASP A 334 1.72 -15.84 22.21
N ALA A 335 2.23 -16.88 21.54
CA ALA A 335 3.64 -17.26 21.65
C ALA A 335 4.59 -16.26 20.95
N ILE A 336 4.09 -15.44 20.02
CA ILE A 336 4.90 -14.54 19.19
C ILE A 336 5.16 -13.21 19.91
N SER A 337 6.42 -13.00 20.29
CA SER A 337 6.87 -11.69 20.76
C SER A 337 7.12 -10.75 19.56
N CYS A 338 6.32 -9.70 19.44
CA CYS A 338 6.42 -8.71 18.36
C CYS A 338 5.89 -7.32 18.79
N LYS A 339 6.32 -6.27 18.09
CA LYS A 339 5.84 -4.89 18.26
C LYS A 339 4.45 -4.67 17.66
N GLU A 340 4.20 -5.25 16.49
CA GLU A 340 3.02 -5.02 15.67
C GLU A 340 2.64 -6.33 14.95
N MET A 341 1.44 -6.84 15.19
CA MET A 341 0.88 -8.04 14.56
C MET A 341 -0.35 -7.68 13.75
N ALA A 342 -0.38 -8.10 12.49
CA ALA A 342 -1.54 -8.06 11.63
C ALA A 342 -2.07 -9.47 11.41
N ILE A 343 -3.37 -9.66 11.58
CA ILE A 343 -4.03 -10.95 11.45
C ILE A 343 -5.13 -10.80 10.39
N ILE A 344 -5.09 -11.64 9.35
CA ILE A 344 -6.06 -11.65 8.25
C ILE A 344 -6.66 -13.04 8.15
N ILE A 345 -7.98 -13.13 8.30
CA ILE A 345 -8.73 -14.39 8.23
C ILE A 345 -9.71 -14.34 7.06
N GLU A 346 -9.35 -15.00 5.97
CA GLU A 346 -10.31 -15.40 4.94
C GLU A 346 -10.99 -16.71 5.40
N ALA A 347 -12.23 -16.59 5.87
CA ALA A 347 -13.15 -17.70 6.03
C ALA A 347 -14.61 -17.25 6.20
N CYS A 348 -15.55 -18.14 5.86
CA CYS A 348 -16.95 -17.99 6.26
C CYS A 348 -17.07 -17.88 7.79
N HIS A 349 -17.89 -16.93 8.25
CA HIS A 349 -18.08 -16.61 9.68
C HIS A 349 -16.81 -16.13 10.42
N SER A 350 -15.75 -15.70 9.71
CA SER A 350 -14.47 -15.28 10.31
C SER A 350 -14.58 -14.19 11.37
N GLY A 351 -15.56 -13.28 11.28
CA GLY A 351 -15.87 -12.29 12.32
C GLY A 351 -16.20 -12.86 13.71
N SER A 352 -16.48 -14.17 13.80
CA SER A 352 -16.63 -14.91 15.06
C SER A 352 -15.33 -15.14 15.84
N PHE A 353 -14.18 -14.76 15.27
CA PHE A 353 -12.90 -14.71 15.99
C PHE A 353 -12.71 -13.36 16.73
N ILE A 354 -13.51 -12.34 16.37
CA ILE A 354 -13.50 -10.99 16.95
C ILE A 354 -14.88 -10.53 17.46
N GLY A 355 -15.83 -11.47 17.59
CA GLY A 355 -17.18 -11.25 18.08
C GLY A 355 -18.03 -10.23 17.30
N LYS A 356 -17.77 -9.96 16.02
CA LYS A 356 -18.45 -8.89 15.26
C LYS A 356 -19.52 -9.39 14.29
N TYR A 357 -20.74 -8.87 14.44
CA TYR A 357 -21.91 -9.21 13.63
C TYR A 357 -22.23 -8.15 12.56
N LYS A 358 -22.97 -8.57 11.53
CA LYS A 358 -23.33 -7.78 10.35
C LYS A 358 -24.11 -6.50 10.67
N ASP A 359 -24.92 -6.54 11.72
CA ASP A 359 -25.73 -5.40 12.17
C ASP A 359 -24.93 -4.39 13.02
N GLY A 360 -23.63 -4.63 13.21
CA GLY A 360 -22.75 -3.82 14.03
C GLY A 360 -22.80 -4.15 15.53
N THR A 361 -23.50 -5.22 15.94
CA THR A 361 -23.40 -5.73 17.31
C THR A 361 -22.07 -6.46 17.56
N TYR A 362 -21.66 -6.48 18.83
CA TYR A 362 -20.38 -7.00 19.28
C TYR A 362 -20.55 -7.88 20.52
N ALA A 363 -20.05 -9.11 20.45
CA ALA A 363 -20.07 -10.10 21.51
C ALA A 363 -18.66 -10.27 22.10
N ALA A 364 -18.38 -9.59 23.21
CA ALA A 364 -17.05 -9.61 23.84
C ALA A 364 -16.61 -11.00 24.37
N GLY A 365 -17.52 -11.97 24.46
CA GLY A 365 -17.22 -13.37 24.80
C GLY A 365 -17.08 -14.29 23.58
N GLU A 366 -16.91 -13.69 22.39
CA GLU A 366 -16.61 -14.34 21.11
C GLU A 366 -15.43 -13.62 20.40
N ASN A 367 -14.69 -12.80 21.14
CA ASN A 367 -13.56 -12.01 20.66
C ASN A 367 -12.26 -12.59 21.24
N GLU A 368 -11.86 -13.76 20.78
CA GLU A 368 -10.65 -14.40 21.28
C GLU A 368 -9.40 -13.65 20.75
N LEU A 369 -9.42 -13.15 19.50
CA LEU A 369 -8.23 -12.52 18.87
C LEU A 369 -7.93 -11.05 19.29
N THR A 370 -8.79 -10.40 20.09
CA THR A 370 -8.53 -9.04 20.64
C THR A 370 -9.17 -8.77 22.02
N GLY A 371 -9.63 -9.80 22.74
CA GLY A 371 -10.50 -9.64 23.92
C GLY A 371 -9.87 -9.94 25.28
N ASP A 372 -8.67 -10.51 25.30
CA ASP A 372 -8.00 -11.05 26.49
C ASP A 372 -7.11 -10.00 27.19
N GLY A 373 -6.39 -9.19 26.40
CA GLY A 373 -5.47 -8.18 26.93
C GLY A 373 -4.48 -7.58 25.93
N GLU A 374 -4.62 -7.87 24.64
CA GLU A 374 -3.57 -7.65 23.65
C GLU A 374 -3.51 -6.17 23.22
N THR A 375 -2.29 -5.71 22.89
CA THR A 375 -2.00 -4.28 22.67
C THR A 375 -1.18 -3.99 21.42
N ASN A 376 -0.94 -5.00 20.59
CA ASN A 376 -0.13 -4.96 19.38
C ASN A 376 -0.86 -5.57 18.17
N ARG A 377 -2.16 -5.91 18.26
CA ARG A 377 -2.90 -6.64 17.21
C ARG A 377 -3.82 -5.72 16.39
N VAL A 378 -3.82 -5.88 15.07
CA VAL A 378 -4.88 -5.41 14.17
C VAL A 378 -5.44 -6.62 13.41
N VAL A 379 -6.75 -6.79 13.40
CA VAL A 379 -7.39 -8.00 12.86
C VAL A 379 -8.38 -7.63 11.77
N PHE A 380 -8.24 -8.25 10.60
CA PHE A 380 -9.14 -8.17 9.47
C PHE A 380 -9.80 -9.53 9.25
N THR A 381 -11.13 -9.58 9.27
CA THR A 381 -11.90 -10.77 8.93
C THR A 381 -12.71 -10.53 7.66
N SER A 382 -12.67 -11.48 6.73
CA SER A 382 -13.39 -11.39 5.46
C SER A 382 -14.91 -11.29 5.63
N ALA A 383 -15.46 -11.87 6.71
CA ALA A 383 -16.88 -11.90 7.01
C ALA A 383 -17.20 -11.44 8.44
N SER A 384 -18.48 -11.23 8.73
CA SER A 384 -19.00 -11.10 10.10
C SER A 384 -19.36 -12.47 10.68
N THR A 385 -19.60 -12.56 11.99
CA THR A 385 -20.01 -13.80 12.68
C THR A 385 -21.20 -14.52 12.02
N ASP A 386 -22.09 -13.77 11.37
CA ASP A 386 -23.34 -14.23 10.78
C ASP A 386 -23.37 -14.25 9.24
N THR A 387 -22.23 -14.01 8.55
CA THR A 387 -22.13 -14.09 7.08
C THR A 387 -21.11 -15.11 6.58
N SER A 388 -21.32 -15.55 5.33
CA SER A 388 -20.30 -16.20 4.52
C SER A 388 -19.38 -15.17 3.87
N SER A 389 -18.10 -15.50 3.74
CA SER A 389 -17.23 -14.93 2.71
C SER A 389 -17.50 -15.61 1.37
N TRP A 390 -16.85 -15.14 0.30
CA TRP A 390 -17.11 -15.56 -1.07
C TRP A 390 -15.80 -15.63 -1.87
N PRO A 391 -15.70 -16.56 -2.85
CA PRO A 391 -14.71 -16.42 -3.92
C PRO A 391 -15.05 -15.23 -4.81
N ASP A 392 -14.09 -14.81 -5.63
CA ASP A 392 -14.19 -13.88 -6.76
C ASP A 392 -15.54 -13.92 -7.53
N ILE A 393 -16.07 -12.73 -7.86
CA ILE A 393 -17.36 -12.52 -8.54
C ILE A 393 -17.24 -11.50 -9.70
N ASP A 394 -16.39 -11.86 -10.66
CA ASP A 394 -16.19 -11.32 -12.02
C ASP A 394 -17.52 -11.00 -12.81
N ASP A 395 -18.26 -9.96 -12.40
CA ASP A 395 -19.64 -9.63 -12.82
C ASP A 395 -19.80 -8.12 -13.18
N GLY A 396 -20.87 -7.77 -13.92
CA GLY A 396 -21.12 -6.38 -14.35
C GLY A 396 -21.51 -5.38 -13.25
N SER A 397 -21.56 -5.79 -11.98
CA SER A 397 -21.79 -4.95 -10.79
C SER A 397 -20.58 -4.85 -9.86
N ASP A 398 -19.55 -5.66 -10.09
CA ASP A 398 -18.27 -5.64 -9.39
C ASP A 398 -17.45 -4.39 -9.79
N PRO A 399 -16.82 -3.67 -8.82
CA PRO A 399 -15.89 -2.57 -9.11
C PRO A 399 -14.48 -3.02 -9.57
N ASN A 400 -14.07 -4.27 -9.35
CA ASN A 400 -12.76 -4.85 -9.68
C ASN A 400 -12.79 -6.14 -10.55
N PRO A 401 -13.69 -6.30 -11.56
CA PRO A 401 -13.96 -7.56 -12.32
C PRO A 401 -12.82 -7.90 -13.27
N ALA A 402 -11.72 -8.32 -12.67
CA ALA A 402 -10.42 -8.39 -13.27
C ALA A 402 -9.40 -9.11 -12.36
N ASP A 403 -9.51 -8.98 -11.02
CA ASP A 403 -8.62 -9.68 -10.08
C ASP A 403 -8.97 -11.18 -9.93
N THR A 404 -8.69 -11.80 -8.78
CA THR A 404 -8.74 -13.26 -8.59
C THR A 404 -8.91 -13.59 -7.10
N GLY A 405 -8.94 -14.88 -6.72
CA GLY A 405 -8.86 -15.26 -5.29
C GLY A 405 -10.16 -14.98 -4.54
N SER A 406 -10.07 -14.56 -3.28
CA SER A 406 -11.25 -14.34 -2.43
C SER A 406 -11.62 -12.85 -2.41
N GLU A 407 -12.80 -12.53 -2.95
CA GLU A 407 -13.45 -11.21 -3.01
C GLU A 407 -12.92 -10.17 -1.99
N SER A 408 -13.24 -10.38 -0.71
CA SER A 408 -12.97 -9.41 0.35
C SER A 408 -11.48 -9.23 0.68
N ILE A 409 -10.61 -10.17 0.26
CA ILE A 409 -9.23 -10.30 0.73
C ILE A 409 -8.21 -10.09 -0.39
N TYR A 410 -8.52 -10.46 -1.64
CA TYR A 410 -7.64 -10.15 -2.76
C TYR A 410 -7.60 -8.65 -3.06
N GLY A 411 -8.73 -7.94 -2.90
CA GLY A 411 -8.78 -6.47 -2.89
C GLY A 411 -7.79 -5.84 -1.87
N TYR A 412 -7.60 -6.46 -0.70
CA TYR A 412 -6.63 -6.01 0.30
C TYR A 412 -5.18 -6.20 -0.17
N MET A 413 -4.91 -7.21 -0.99
CA MET A 413 -3.58 -7.44 -1.59
C MET A 413 -3.33 -6.45 -2.74
N MET A 414 -4.35 -6.24 -3.59
CA MET A 414 -4.34 -5.26 -4.68
C MET A 414 -4.02 -3.85 -4.18
N ALA A 415 -4.50 -3.47 -2.99
CA ALA A 415 -4.17 -2.19 -2.36
C ALA A 415 -2.65 -1.88 -2.31
N PHE A 416 -1.79 -2.87 -2.10
CA PHE A 416 -0.33 -2.69 -2.07
C PHE A 416 0.30 -2.38 -3.44
N SER A 417 -0.46 -2.55 -4.53
CA SER A 417 -0.03 -2.26 -5.91
C SER A 417 -0.81 -1.10 -6.56
N ILE A 418 -1.85 -0.57 -5.92
CA ILE A 418 -2.79 0.39 -6.53
C ILE A 418 -2.63 1.80 -5.90
N PRO A 419 -2.19 2.83 -6.67
CA PRO A 419 -1.94 4.16 -6.14
C PRO A 419 -3.13 4.91 -5.52
N SER A 420 -4.37 4.48 -5.76
CA SER A 420 -5.56 5.07 -5.12
C SER A 420 -5.88 4.48 -3.75
N ALA A 421 -5.15 3.46 -3.30
CA ALA A 421 -5.23 2.96 -1.93
C ALA A 421 -4.40 3.81 -0.93
N ASP A 422 -3.38 4.54 -1.40
CA ASP A 422 -2.71 5.58 -0.60
C ASP A 422 -3.64 6.80 -0.49
N THR A 423 -4.55 6.73 0.48
CA THR A 423 -5.58 7.75 0.71
C THR A 423 -5.02 9.01 1.39
N ASN A 424 -3.89 8.87 2.09
CA ASN A 424 -3.28 9.92 2.88
C ASN A 424 -2.19 10.69 2.12
N GLY A 425 -1.51 10.05 1.17
CA GLY A 425 -0.49 10.62 0.29
C GLY A 425 0.94 10.55 0.82
N ASP A 426 1.26 9.63 1.74
CA ASP A 426 2.63 9.44 2.25
C ASP A 426 3.49 8.48 1.40
N GLY A 427 2.92 7.90 0.34
CA GLY A 427 3.59 6.93 -0.54
C GLY A 427 3.65 5.54 0.06
N ARG A 428 2.77 5.21 1.02
CA ARG A 428 2.70 3.92 1.70
C ARG A 428 1.26 3.41 1.74
N ILE A 429 1.10 2.18 2.20
CA ILE A 429 -0.21 1.54 2.40
C ILE A 429 -0.26 1.02 3.83
N SER A 430 -1.10 1.64 4.65
CA SER A 430 -1.39 1.21 6.01
C SER A 430 -2.39 0.05 6.07
N PHE A 431 -2.52 -0.62 7.22
CA PHE A 431 -3.55 -1.66 7.41
C PHE A 431 -4.97 -1.12 7.18
N GLY A 432 -5.21 0.13 7.61
CA GLY A 432 -6.48 0.82 7.43
C GLY A 432 -6.77 1.16 5.98
N GLU A 433 -5.74 1.48 5.19
CA GLU A 433 -5.86 1.78 3.75
C GLU A 433 -6.04 0.52 2.90
N ALA A 434 -5.30 -0.55 3.19
CA ALA A 434 -5.52 -1.85 2.55
C ALA A 434 -6.94 -2.37 2.84
N HIS A 435 -7.41 -2.26 4.10
CA HIS A 435 -8.80 -2.55 4.44
C HIS A 435 -9.79 -1.62 3.75
N GLN A 436 -9.52 -0.30 3.67
CA GLN A 436 -10.46 0.64 3.06
C GLN A 436 -10.58 0.41 1.56
N TYR A 437 -9.48 0.12 0.87
CA TYR A 437 -9.51 -0.26 -0.54
C TYR A 437 -10.26 -1.57 -0.75
N ALA A 438 -9.98 -2.61 0.04
CA ALA A 438 -10.73 -3.88 -0.01
C ALA A 438 -12.22 -3.68 0.25
N TRP A 439 -12.56 -2.87 1.27
CA TRP A 439 -13.94 -2.52 1.58
C TRP A 439 -14.60 -1.80 0.41
N ASP A 440 -13.99 -0.79 -0.19
CA ASP A 440 -14.61 -0.06 -1.30
C ASP A 440 -14.72 -0.91 -2.59
N ASN A 441 -13.86 -1.94 -2.72
CA ASN A 441 -13.79 -2.90 -3.82
C ASN A 441 -14.18 -4.32 -3.34
N ASP A 442 -15.39 -4.46 -2.79
CA ASP A 442 -16.04 -5.73 -2.43
C ASP A 442 -17.52 -5.69 -2.86
N VAL A 443 -17.85 -6.39 -3.94
CA VAL A 443 -19.20 -6.47 -4.50
C VAL A 443 -20.18 -7.17 -3.56
N THR A 444 -19.73 -8.17 -2.79
CA THR A 444 -20.60 -8.89 -1.84
C THR A 444 -21.03 -7.98 -0.68
N ARG A 445 -20.20 -7.01 -0.31
CA ARG A 445 -20.53 -5.93 0.63
C ARG A 445 -21.37 -4.84 -0.04
N ILE A 446 -21.09 -4.46 -1.30
CA ILE A 446 -21.91 -3.49 -2.05
C ILE A 446 -23.36 -3.98 -2.21
N LEU A 447 -23.53 -5.28 -2.51
CA LEU A 447 -24.82 -5.97 -2.62
C LEU A 447 -25.42 -6.34 -1.24
N GLY A 448 -24.69 -6.12 -0.15
CA GLY A 448 -25.15 -6.33 1.22
C GLY A 448 -25.29 -7.80 1.63
N TRP A 449 -24.59 -8.71 0.97
CA TRP A 449 -24.55 -10.15 1.28
C TRP A 449 -23.59 -10.41 2.46
N ASN A 450 -22.40 -9.83 2.41
CA ASN A 450 -21.34 -9.91 3.40
C ASN A 450 -21.07 -8.53 4.05
N VAL A 451 -20.31 -8.48 5.15
CA VAL A 451 -19.66 -7.26 5.67
C VAL A 451 -18.31 -7.63 6.31
N PRO A 452 -17.18 -7.40 5.62
CA PRO A 452 -15.84 -7.59 6.19
C PRO A 452 -15.59 -6.66 7.40
N GLN A 453 -14.65 -7.02 8.28
CA GLN A 453 -14.46 -6.33 9.56
C GLN A 453 -13.00 -6.05 9.89
N LEU A 454 -12.66 -4.80 10.22
CA LEU A 454 -11.40 -4.44 10.89
C LEU A 454 -11.63 -4.21 12.39
N ILE A 455 -10.70 -4.63 13.25
CA ILE A 455 -10.61 -4.24 14.66
C ILE A 455 -9.15 -3.92 15.04
N GLU A 456 -8.99 -2.93 15.93
CA GLU A 456 -7.71 -2.41 16.40
C GLU A 456 -7.58 -2.70 17.91
N SER A 457 -6.56 -3.45 18.33
CA SER A 457 -6.27 -3.73 19.74
C SER A 457 -4.87 -3.24 20.10
N GLY A 458 -4.82 -1.96 20.53
CA GLY A 458 -3.59 -1.20 20.80
C GLY A 458 -2.78 -0.81 19.57
N LEU A 459 -2.73 -1.64 18.53
CA LEU A 459 -2.15 -1.29 17.23
C LEU A 459 -3.08 -0.37 16.43
N ASN A 460 -2.56 0.79 16.05
CA ASN A 460 -3.23 1.74 15.16
C ASN A 460 -3.20 1.21 13.71
N LYS A 461 -4.37 1.16 13.05
CA LYS A 461 -4.45 0.72 11.64
C LYS A 461 -3.72 1.61 10.65
N ALA A 462 -3.39 2.86 11.01
CA ALA A 462 -2.57 3.74 10.19
C ALA A 462 -1.08 3.30 10.11
N ASN A 463 -0.68 2.28 10.88
CA ASN A 463 0.64 1.69 10.75
C ASN A 463 0.82 0.93 9.42
N VAL A 464 2.04 0.94 8.90
CA VAL A 464 2.43 0.26 7.66
C VAL A 464 3.12 -1.06 7.97
N TYR A 465 2.63 -2.14 7.37
CA TYR A 465 3.07 -3.51 7.66
C TYR A 465 4.56 -3.74 7.44
N HIS A 466 5.03 -3.60 6.20
CA HIS A 466 6.37 -4.01 5.76
C HIS A 466 7.48 -3.03 6.20
N GLN A 467 7.11 -1.90 6.79
CA GLN A 467 8.07 -0.88 7.23
C GLN A 467 8.31 -0.99 8.72
N CYS A 468 9.33 -1.76 9.07
CA CYS A 468 10.14 -1.47 10.24
C CYS A 468 10.56 0.01 10.20
N LEU A 469 9.96 0.82 11.07
CA LEU A 469 10.18 2.26 11.12
C LEU A 469 11.66 2.51 11.46
N GLN A 470 12.44 2.81 10.43
CA GLN A 470 13.75 3.40 10.60
C GLN A 470 13.52 4.78 11.23
N TYR A 471 13.69 4.88 12.54
CA TYR A 471 13.70 6.17 13.22
C TYR A 471 14.93 6.93 12.77
N GLU A 472 14.78 7.72 11.70
CA GLU A 472 15.85 8.56 11.19
C GLU A 472 16.33 9.49 12.31
N CYS A 473 17.64 9.48 12.55
CA CYS A 473 18.28 10.37 13.52
C CYS A 473 18.74 11.64 12.81
N TYR A 474 17.93 12.69 12.92
CA TYR A 474 18.04 13.90 12.10
C TYR A 474 19.13 14.89 12.58
N SER A 475 20.37 14.42 12.73
CA SER A 475 21.58 15.16 13.13
C SER A 475 21.90 16.47 12.35
N ASN A 476 21.12 16.81 11.32
CA ASN A 476 21.31 17.96 10.43
C ASN A 476 20.07 18.87 10.29
N LEU A 477 19.07 18.80 11.18
CA LEU A 477 17.94 19.75 11.15
C LEU A 477 18.38 21.20 11.43
N PRO A 478 17.68 22.20 10.86
CA PRO A 478 17.92 23.60 11.20
C PRO A 478 17.60 23.87 12.68
N SER A 479 18.32 24.82 13.29
CA SER A 479 18.04 25.30 14.65
C SER A 479 16.63 25.91 14.75
N PRO A 480 15.90 25.75 15.89
CA PRO A 480 14.57 26.33 16.05
C PRO A 480 14.60 27.86 16.04
N LYS A 481 13.68 28.45 15.28
CA LYS A 481 13.52 29.91 15.13
C LYS A 481 12.43 30.42 16.06
N LEU A 482 12.77 30.50 17.34
CA LEU A 482 11.89 30.92 18.42
C LEU A 482 11.47 32.40 18.27
N THR A 483 10.19 32.68 18.53
CA THR A 483 9.63 34.03 18.69
C THR A 483 8.70 34.10 19.90
N LEU A 484 8.59 35.29 20.51
CA LEU A 484 7.56 35.60 21.50
C LEU A 484 6.30 36.07 20.77
N THR A 485 5.18 35.36 20.93
CA THR A 485 3.91 35.65 20.25
C THR A 485 2.96 36.52 21.08
N GLY A 486 3.11 36.55 22.41
CA GLY A 486 2.35 37.43 23.29
C GLY A 486 2.47 37.07 24.77
N THR A 487 1.69 37.76 25.60
CA THR A 487 1.53 37.46 27.03
C THR A 487 0.06 37.35 27.43
N GLU A 488 -0.21 36.62 28.52
CA GLU A 488 -1.56 36.36 29.02
C GLU A 488 -1.53 36.18 30.54
N ASP A 489 -2.27 37.01 31.27
CA ASP A 489 -2.49 36.79 32.70
C ASP A 489 -3.55 35.70 32.91
N TYR A 490 -3.28 34.75 33.79
CA TYR A 490 -4.21 33.67 34.13
C TYR A 490 -4.13 33.28 35.62
N THR A 491 -5.21 32.69 36.12
CA THR A 491 -5.28 32.14 37.49
C THR A 491 -5.25 30.62 37.43
N ALA A 492 -4.46 30.00 38.31
CA ALA A 492 -4.42 28.56 38.53
C ALA A 492 -4.49 28.26 40.04
N SER A 493 -4.54 26.98 40.41
CA SER A 493 -4.55 26.54 41.81
C SER A 493 -3.34 27.03 42.63
N GLY A 494 -2.24 27.43 41.97
CA GLY A 494 -1.06 28.03 42.59
C GLY A 494 -1.04 29.57 42.69
N GLY A 495 -2.07 30.29 42.23
CA GLY A 495 -2.16 31.76 42.26
C GLY A 495 -2.38 32.42 40.89
N GLU A 496 -2.07 33.72 40.80
CA GLU A 496 -2.07 34.48 39.54
C GLU A 496 -0.68 34.49 38.88
N PHE A 497 -0.65 34.23 37.58
CA PHE A 497 0.56 34.09 36.77
C PHE A 497 0.45 34.89 35.48
N THR A 498 1.59 35.33 34.96
CA THR A 498 1.69 35.87 33.60
C THR A 498 2.38 34.83 32.73
N ARG A 499 1.65 34.29 31.76
CA ARG A 499 2.15 33.37 30.72
C ARG A 499 2.82 34.17 29.60
N TYR A 500 3.95 33.68 29.13
CA TYR A 500 4.68 34.18 27.96
C TYR A 500 4.57 33.13 26.85
N LYS A 501 3.85 33.46 25.77
CA LYS A 501 3.55 32.54 24.66
C LYS A 501 4.68 32.59 23.63
N LEU A 502 5.13 31.42 23.20
CA LEU A 502 6.30 31.19 22.36
C LEU A 502 5.91 30.34 21.15
N SER A 503 6.58 30.55 20.02
CA SER A 503 6.37 29.78 18.80
C SER A 503 7.70 29.53 18.08
N VAL A 504 7.93 28.31 17.62
CA VAL A 504 9.01 27.99 16.66
C VAL A 504 8.50 28.28 15.26
N THR A 505 9.04 29.33 14.61
CA THR A 505 8.54 29.81 13.31
C THR A 505 8.90 28.92 12.11
N ASN A 506 9.86 28.00 12.28
CA ASN A 506 10.21 26.94 11.32
C ASN A 506 9.78 25.56 11.84
N TRP A 507 8.68 25.47 12.58
CA TRP A 507 8.15 24.20 13.10
C TRP A 507 7.95 23.13 12.00
N ASN A 508 7.63 23.57 10.78
CA ASN A 508 7.45 22.73 9.60
C ASN A 508 8.76 22.21 8.97
N ALA A 509 9.92 22.50 9.58
CA ALA A 509 11.21 21.91 9.25
C ALA A 509 11.58 20.74 10.17
N TYR A 510 10.70 20.35 11.09
CA TYR A 510 10.82 19.15 11.92
C TYR A 510 9.85 18.07 11.40
N PRO A 511 10.33 16.84 11.13
CA PRO A 511 9.48 15.71 10.71
C PRO A 511 8.48 15.30 11.79
N GLY A 512 7.39 14.64 11.39
CA GLY A 512 6.32 14.19 12.29
C GLY A 512 6.78 13.12 13.27
N GLU A 513 7.67 12.27 12.78
CA GLU A 513 8.36 11.15 13.41
C GLU A 513 9.20 11.55 14.64
N LEU A 514 9.42 12.85 14.87
CA LEU A 514 10.01 13.40 16.09
C LEU A 514 8.98 13.58 17.23
N PHE A 515 7.68 13.60 16.96
CA PHE A 515 6.61 13.93 17.90
C PHE A 515 5.64 12.76 18.16
N GLU A 516 5.89 11.61 17.56
CA GLU A 516 5.21 10.36 17.87
C GLU A 516 5.34 9.96 19.35
N ALA A 517 4.34 9.22 19.85
CA ALA A 517 4.41 8.60 21.17
C ALA A 517 5.56 7.57 21.21
N ALA A 518 6.35 7.59 22.29
CA ALA A 518 7.47 6.68 22.48
C ALA A 518 7.36 5.97 23.85
N PRO A 519 6.44 5.01 24.00
CA PRO A 519 6.23 4.25 25.25
C PRO A 519 7.45 3.40 25.66
N ASP A 520 8.32 3.06 24.72
CA ASP A 520 9.58 2.36 24.96
C ASP A 520 10.66 3.26 25.60
N LEU A 521 10.44 4.58 25.65
CA LEU A 521 11.36 5.56 26.25
C LEU A 521 10.82 6.06 27.61
N PRO A 522 11.69 6.38 28.60
CA PRO A 522 11.27 6.65 29.99
C PRO A 522 10.15 7.70 30.15
N PRO A 523 9.07 7.40 30.90
CA PRO A 523 7.82 8.16 30.87
C PRO A 523 7.97 9.60 31.39
N CYS A 524 7.16 10.51 30.84
CA CYS A 524 7.09 11.89 31.32
C CYS A 524 6.16 11.98 32.54
N GLY A 525 6.68 11.63 33.72
CA GLY A 525 5.93 11.63 34.97
C GLY A 525 4.92 10.48 35.00
N LEU A 526 3.65 10.78 34.67
CA LEU A 526 2.58 9.79 34.53
C LEU A 526 2.19 9.51 33.06
N ASN A 527 2.78 10.22 32.09
CA ASN A 527 2.53 9.95 30.67
C ASN A 527 3.52 8.89 30.15
N THR A 528 3.04 7.67 29.92
CA THR A 528 3.79 6.60 29.21
C THR A 528 3.96 6.98 27.74
N GLU A 529 2.88 7.43 27.10
CA GLU A 529 2.79 7.87 25.70
C GLU A 529 3.40 9.28 25.52
N SER A 530 4.60 9.47 26.05
CA SER A 530 5.35 10.71 25.97
C SER A 530 6.09 10.81 24.64
N SER A 531 5.96 11.98 24.00
CA SER A 531 6.57 12.30 22.70
C SER A 531 8.05 11.95 22.65
N ARG A 532 8.51 11.33 21.56
CA ARG A 532 9.95 11.10 21.27
C ARG A 532 10.77 12.36 21.49
N THR A 533 10.27 13.53 21.07
CA THR A 533 10.90 14.83 21.36
C THR A 533 10.27 15.49 22.59
N TRP A 534 11.11 15.87 23.56
CA TRP A 534 10.72 16.83 24.61
C TRP A 534 11.24 18.23 24.24
N VAL A 535 10.56 19.26 24.71
CA VAL A 535 10.94 20.67 24.50
C VAL A 535 11.13 21.36 25.84
N ASP A 536 12.38 21.67 26.18
CA ASP A 536 12.72 22.38 27.41
C ASP A 536 12.99 23.86 27.15
N ILE A 537 12.53 24.72 28.07
CA ILE A 537 12.64 26.17 27.99
C ILE A 537 13.64 26.64 29.05
N TYR A 538 14.61 27.46 28.64
CA TYR A 538 15.69 27.96 29.49
C TYR A 538 15.76 29.49 29.49
N ASP A 539 16.28 30.06 30.57
CA ASP A 539 16.62 31.48 30.64
C ASP A 539 18.00 31.81 30.03
N ALA A 540 18.31 33.11 29.99
CA ALA A 540 19.59 33.65 29.52
C ALA A 540 20.85 33.14 30.25
N SER A 541 20.71 32.41 31.35
CA SER A 541 21.80 31.82 32.14
C SER A 541 21.83 30.28 32.10
N GLY A 542 20.95 29.65 31.32
CA GLY A 542 20.83 28.20 31.21
C GLY A 542 20.02 27.55 32.34
N ILE A 543 19.24 28.32 33.10
CA ILE A 543 18.32 27.77 34.10
C ILE A 543 17.04 27.32 33.40
N ARG A 544 16.69 26.03 33.54
CA ARG A 544 15.45 25.45 33.00
C ARG A 544 14.23 26.03 33.72
N LEU A 545 13.33 26.65 32.96
CA LEU A 545 12.11 27.31 33.43
C LEU A 545 10.90 26.39 33.37
N TYR A 546 10.73 25.66 32.27
CA TYR A 546 9.58 24.82 31.98
C TYR A 546 9.92 23.79 30.90
N GLY A 547 8.99 22.89 30.55
CA GLY A 547 9.15 22.01 29.40
C GLY A 547 7.90 21.22 29.04
N PHE A 548 7.89 20.65 27.83
CA PHE A 548 6.77 19.95 27.19
C PHE A 548 7.19 18.55 26.74
N CYS A 549 6.31 17.58 26.97
CA CYS A 549 6.51 16.16 26.62
C CYS A 549 5.24 15.47 26.09
N ALA A 550 4.12 16.21 26.07
CA ALA A 550 2.88 15.86 25.42
C ALA A 550 2.74 16.78 24.19
N LEU A 551 3.48 16.44 23.16
CA LEU A 551 3.44 17.00 21.82
C LEU A 551 3.01 15.84 20.92
N SER A 552 2.23 16.10 19.87
CA SER A 552 1.73 15.07 18.95
C SER A 552 2.04 15.36 17.49
N SER A 553 2.50 16.58 17.21
CA SER A 553 2.81 17.05 15.87
C SER A 553 3.91 18.12 15.92
N PRO A 554 4.63 18.35 14.81
CA PRO A 554 5.52 19.51 14.68
C PRO A 554 4.77 20.83 14.91
N SER A 555 3.47 20.89 14.60
CA SER A 555 2.65 22.08 14.73
C SER A 555 2.47 22.57 16.18
N ASP A 556 2.63 21.67 17.16
CA ASP A 556 2.51 21.97 18.59
C ASP A 556 3.65 22.90 19.10
N LEU A 557 4.77 22.95 18.37
CA LEU A 557 5.87 23.90 18.62
C LEU A 557 5.45 25.37 18.46
N GLN A 558 4.26 25.65 17.93
CA GLN A 558 3.68 26.98 17.85
C GLN A 558 2.98 27.43 19.14
N ASN A 559 2.71 26.50 20.06
CA ASN A 559 1.86 26.68 21.25
C ASN A 559 2.66 26.59 22.57
N LEU A 560 3.99 26.71 22.50
CA LEU A 560 4.88 26.65 23.65
C LEU A 560 4.67 27.86 24.59
N TRP A 561 4.96 27.68 25.88
CA TRP A 561 4.90 28.78 26.86
C TRP A 561 5.68 28.49 28.14
N PHE A 562 6.07 29.54 28.84
CA PHE A 562 6.45 29.48 30.26
C PHE A 562 5.62 30.52 31.05
N ALA A 563 5.68 30.48 32.38
CA ALA A 563 4.98 31.44 33.23
C ALA A 563 5.82 31.87 34.43
N VAL A 564 5.62 33.10 34.89
CA VAL A 564 6.13 33.64 36.16
C VAL A 564 4.94 34.08 37.02
N LYS A 565 5.10 34.24 38.35
CA LYS A 565 3.99 34.82 39.13
C LYS A 565 3.76 36.26 38.71
N LYS A 566 2.50 36.67 38.72
CA LYS A 566 2.13 38.01 38.28
C LYS A 566 2.79 39.08 39.16
N GLY A 567 3.55 39.98 38.52
CA GLY A 567 4.35 41.00 39.19
C GLY A 567 5.80 40.61 39.54
N GLU A 568 6.21 39.36 39.33
CA GLU A 568 7.63 38.99 39.31
C GLU A 568 8.27 39.43 37.98
N THR A 569 9.54 39.85 38.02
CA THR A 569 10.28 40.27 36.82
C THR A 569 10.59 39.05 35.95
N PRO A 570 10.24 39.04 34.64
CA PRO A 570 10.55 37.92 33.77
C PRO A 570 12.06 37.79 33.49
N PRO A 571 12.56 36.57 33.19
CA PRO A 571 13.93 36.38 32.73
C PRO A 571 14.13 37.11 31.40
N LYS A 572 15.11 38.03 31.32
CA LYS A 572 15.27 39.02 30.23
C LYS A 572 15.21 38.45 28.80
N GLY A 573 15.67 37.21 28.63
CA GLY A 573 15.45 36.44 27.42
C GLY A 573 15.46 34.95 27.70
N VAL A 574 14.81 34.20 26.81
CA VAL A 574 14.66 32.74 26.90
C VAL A 574 15.03 32.08 25.58
N TYR A 575 15.39 30.80 25.62
CA TYR A 575 15.56 29.93 24.46
C TYR A 575 14.90 28.56 24.72
N VAL A 576 14.76 27.74 23.68
CA VAL A 576 14.27 26.36 23.80
C VAL A 576 15.29 25.35 23.27
N VAL A 577 15.24 24.13 23.79
CA VAL A 577 15.95 22.97 23.27
C VAL A 577 14.90 21.90 22.94
N LEU A 578 14.86 21.46 21.69
CA LEU A 578 14.16 20.25 21.28
C LEU A 578 15.13 19.07 21.49
N LYS A 579 14.79 18.12 22.35
CA LYS A 579 15.61 16.92 22.61
C LYS A 579 14.92 15.68 22.05
N ASP A 580 15.49 15.08 21.00
CA ASP A 580 15.11 13.76 20.52
C ASP A 580 15.64 12.70 21.48
N ARG A 581 14.74 12.09 22.26
CA ARG A 581 15.08 11.10 23.29
C ARG A 581 15.53 9.75 22.72
N ARG A 582 15.26 9.48 21.43
CA ARG A 582 15.61 8.21 20.79
C ARG A 582 17.04 8.24 20.24
N CYS A 583 17.45 9.38 19.69
CA CYS A 583 18.77 9.56 19.08
C CYS A 583 19.78 10.33 19.95
N ASP A 584 19.34 10.87 21.10
CA ASP A 584 20.09 11.77 22.01
C ASP A 584 20.56 13.08 21.34
N GLU A 585 19.84 13.53 20.32
CA GLU A 585 20.10 14.78 19.57
C GLU A 585 19.39 15.99 20.20
N GLU A 586 20.03 17.17 20.18
CA GLU A 586 19.50 18.40 20.78
C GLU A 586 19.57 19.64 19.86
N TYR A 587 18.40 20.17 19.48
CA TYR A 587 18.26 21.33 18.61
C TYR A 587 17.97 22.60 19.44
N THR A 588 19.01 23.40 19.71
CA THR A 588 18.92 24.65 20.50
C THR A 588 18.50 25.85 19.64
N SER A 589 17.54 26.65 20.13
CA SER A 589 16.96 27.79 19.40
C SER A 589 17.79 29.08 19.47
N ASN A 590 17.43 30.09 18.66
CA ASN A 590 17.80 31.46 19.00
C ASN A 590 17.18 31.88 20.33
N GLN A 591 17.81 32.84 21.02
CA GLN A 591 17.22 33.51 22.17
C GLN A 591 16.17 34.54 21.73
N VAL A 592 15.15 34.77 22.57
CA VAL A 592 14.15 35.85 22.41
C VAL A 592 14.08 36.71 23.67
N THR A 593 13.95 38.02 23.51
CA THR A 593 13.76 38.98 24.62
C THR A 593 12.32 38.91 25.16
N THR A 594 12.16 38.90 26.48
CA THR A 594 10.85 38.91 27.17
C THR A 594 10.41 40.32 27.60
N GLU A 595 11.32 41.30 27.58
CA GLU A 595 11.04 42.68 27.95
C GLU A 595 9.93 43.26 27.06
N PRO A 596 8.90 43.91 27.64
CA PRO A 596 7.82 44.49 26.86
C PRO A 596 8.38 45.60 25.95
N LYS A 597 7.99 45.54 24.67
CA LYS A 597 8.49 46.46 23.63
C LYS A 597 7.94 47.87 23.84
N ILE A 598 8.56 48.64 24.72
CA ILE A 598 8.19 50.03 25.01
C ILE A 598 8.32 50.85 23.72
N LEU A 599 7.17 51.16 23.11
CA LEU A 599 7.08 52.16 22.07
C LEU A 599 7.47 53.52 22.67
N SER A 600 8.69 53.97 22.37
CA SER A 600 9.19 55.26 22.80
C SER A 600 8.40 56.38 22.11
N ILE A 601 7.37 56.87 22.80
CA ILE A 601 6.63 58.05 22.37
C ILE A 601 7.61 59.22 22.36
N ALA A 602 8.03 59.63 21.16
CA ALA A 602 8.91 60.78 20.98
C ALA A 602 8.26 62.02 21.64
N PRO A 603 9.03 62.84 22.38
CA PRO A 603 8.45 63.92 23.16
C PRO A 603 7.70 64.91 22.26
N LEU A 604 6.45 65.19 22.61
CA LEU A 604 5.58 66.13 21.91
C LEU A 604 6.29 67.47 21.73
N ASN A 605 6.65 67.77 20.48
CA ASN A 605 7.36 68.99 20.13
C ASN A 605 6.42 70.19 20.35
N ARG A 606 6.61 70.89 21.48
CA ARG A 606 5.72 71.96 21.94
C ARG A 606 5.89 73.21 21.07
N THR A 607 5.21 73.24 19.92
CA THR A 607 5.03 74.46 19.12
C THR A 607 4.37 75.51 20.02
N VAL A 608 5.12 76.56 20.38
CA VAL A 608 4.60 77.65 21.20
C VAL A 608 3.64 78.48 20.35
N VAL A 609 2.35 78.18 20.47
CA VAL A 609 1.28 79.04 19.95
C VAL A 609 1.30 80.32 20.76
N GLN A 610 1.77 81.41 20.14
CA GLN A 610 1.93 82.70 20.76
C GLN A 610 0.55 83.34 21.02
N MET A 611 -0.02 83.08 22.20
CA MET A 611 -1.22 83.78 22.66
C MET A 611 -0.89 85.27 22.85
N ARG A 612 -1.69 86.14 22.23
CA ARG A 612 -1.53 87.60 22.39
C ARG A 612 -1.95 88.00 23.80
N GLU A 613 -1.09 88.74 24.50
CA GLU A 613 -1.44 89.34 25.78
C GLU A 613 -2.53 90.43 25.58
N PRO A 614 -3.53 90.52 26.48
CA PRO A 614 -4.46 91.64 26.51
C PRO A 614 -3.77 92.89 27.07
N MET A 615 -3.98 94.04 26.43
CA MET A 615 -3.52 95.34 26.91
C MET A 615 -4.04 95.64 28.33
N SER A 616 -3.14 95.99 29.25
CA SER A 616 -3.48 96.62 30.53
C SER A 616 -3.03 98.08 30.53
N VAL A 617 -3.92 98.99 30.92
CA VAL A 617 -3.71 100.45 30.85
C VAL A 617 -3.69 101.06 32.25
N VAL A 618 -2.51 101.03 32.88
CA VAL A 618 -2.08 101.92 33.97
C VAL A 618 -0.57 102.10 33.77
N GLY A 619 0.03 103.29 33.71
CA GLY A 619 -0.39 104.58 34.26
C GLY A 619 0.64 105.00 35.29
N LYS A 620 1.80 105.52 34.86
CA LYS A 620 2.91 105.91 35.72
C LYS A 620 3.16 107.41 35.62
N VAL A 621 3.05 108.10 36.76
CA VAL A 621 3.23 109.56 36.88
C VAL A 621 4.24 109.81 37.99
N LEU A 622 5.37 110.45 37.64
CA LEU A 622 6.34 111.17 38.48
C LEU A 622 6.89 110.44 39.74
N VAL A 623 8.19 110.45 40.04
CA VAL A 623 9.35 111.22 39.52
C VAL A 623 10.44 110.25 39.09
#